data_AF-A0A2V1DK84-F1
#
_entry.id   AF-A0A2V1DK84-F1
#
_cell.length_a   1.000
_cell.length_b   1.000
_cell.length_c   1.000
_cell.angle_alpha   90.00
_cell.angle_beta   90.00
_cell.angle_gamma   90.00
#
_symmetry.space_group_name_H-M   'P 1'
#
loop_
_entity.id
_entity.type
_entity.pdbx_description
1 polymer ?
#
loop_
_entity_poly.entity_id
_entity_poly.type
_entity_poly.pdbx_seq_one_letter_code
_entity_poly.pdbx_strand_id
1 'polypeptide(L)'
;MAMNIPAQHHHRHAGSKEPVASTHRDTTYMMHGAAIPVSPVAANIGSHNISEKSARPTRPTASSRPAPPVQKSAVRDLLPFCTSTLPLGEAQVVNLSDMAGSLKEVMLIAMQAAMDDDVMAHLQSAVGEEAAEGIVNFFSDEFQI
;
A
#
# COMPACT_ATOMS: atom_id res chain seq x y z
N MET A 1 -29.86 -44.10 -34.52
CA MET A 1 -28.82 -44.75 -33.69
C MET A 1 -28.63 -43.87 -32.46
N ALA A 2 -29.25 -44.26 -31.35
CA ALA A 2 -29.24 -43.50 -30.10
C ALA A 2 -28.02 -43.91 -29.27
N MET A 3 -27.21 -42.93 -28.84
CA MET A 3 -26.07 -43.16 -27.96
C MET A 3 -26.50 -43.00 -26.50
N ASN A 4 -26.17 -44.03 -25.73
CA ASN A 4 -26.55 -44.30 -24.37
C ASN A 4 -25.70 -43.45 -23.39
N ILE A 5 -26.33 -42.65 -22.53
CA ILE A 5 -25.66 -41.87 -21.47
C ILE A 5 -25.78 -42.64 -20.15
N PRO A 6 -24.69 -43.14 -19.54
CA PRO A 6 -24.75 -43.65 -18.18
C PRO A 6 -24.66 -42.50 -17.17
N ALA A 7 -25.76 -42.31 -16.43
CA ALA A 7 -25.76 -41.64 -15.15
C ALA A 7 -25.00 -42.48 -14.11
N GLN A 8 -24.06 -41.86 -13.41
CA GLN A 8 -23.47 -42.43 -12.20
C GLN A 8 -23.57 -41.45 -11.04
N HIS A 9 -23.81 -42.06 -9.90
CA HIS A 9 -24.65 -41.61 -8.81
C HIS A 9 -23.75 -41.58 -7.56
N HIS A 10 -23.83 -40.48 -6.80
CA HIS A 10 -23.66 -40.42 -5.34
C HIS A 10 -22.27 -40.69 -4.72
N HIS A 11 -21.71 -39.65 -4.10
CA HIS A 11 -21.51 -39.69 -2.64
C HIS A 11 -21.44 -38.28 -2.04
N ARG A 12 -22.49 -37.93 -1.27
CA ARG A 12 -22.47 -36.83 -0.32
C ARG A 12 -21.71 -37.33 0.92
N HIS A 13 -20.56 -36.75 1.22
CA HIS A 13 -19.99 -36.83 2.57
C HIS A 13 -20.46 -35.62 3.37
N ALA A 14 -21.54 -35.81 4.12
CA ALA A 14 -21.89 -34.97 5.24
C ALA A 14 -20.99 -35.36 6.42
N GLY A 15 -19.90 -34.61 6.62
CA GLY A 15 -19.10 -34.66 7.83
C GLY A 15 -19.58 -33.60 8.81
N SER A 16 -20.49 -33.97 9.71
CA SER A 16 -20.78 -33.21 10.92
C SER A 16 -19.85 -33.68 12.05
N LYS A 17 -19.58 -32.76 13.00
CA LYS A 17 -18.90 -32.90 14.32
C LYS A 17 -17.40 -32.55 14.23
N GLU A 18 -16.85 -31.58 14.95
CA GLU A 18 -17.15 -31.08 16.30
C GLU A 18 -16.80 -29.59 16.52
N PRO A 19 -17.45 -28.90 17.49
CA PRO A 19 -17.03 -27.59 17.99
C PRO A 19 -15.93 -27.76 19.03
N VAL A 20 -14.68 -27.50 18.64
CA VAL A 20 -13.55 -27.45 19.58
C VAL A 20 -13.52 -26.11 20.30
N ALA A 21 -13.98 -26.18 21.56
CA ALA A 21 -13.49 -25.47 22.73
C ALA A 21 -12.91 -24.06 22.51
N SER A 22 -13.77 -23.08 22.77
CA SER A 22 -13.45 -21.77 23.30
C SER A 22 -12.39 -21.86 24.41
N THR A 23 -11.13 -21.59 24.06
CA THR A 23 -10.07 -21.32 25.04
C THR A 23 -9.96 -19.82 25.19
N HIS A 24 -10.59 -19.34 26.24
CA HIS A 24 -10.46 -18.02 26.81
C HIS A 24 -8.97 -17.79 27.15
N ARG A 25 -8.24 -17.07 26.29
CA ARG A 25 -6.98 -16.45 26.67
C ARG A 25 -7.24 -14.98 26.97
N ASP A 26 -7.68 -14.79 28.21
CA ASP A 26 -7.48 -13.59 29.00
C ASP A 26 -6.02 -13.14 28.83
N THR A 27 -5.81 -12.20 27.90
CA THR A 27 -4.53 -11.54 27.72
C THR A 27 -4.77 -10.12 28.16
N THR A 28 -4.65 -9.93 29.46
CA THR A 28 -4.59 -8.63 30.13
C THR A 28 -3.76 -7.66 29.32
N TYR A 29 -4.44 -6.66 28.78
CA TYR A 29 -3.91 -5.41 28.29
C TYR A 29 -2.99 -4.79 29.36
N MET A 30 -1.69 -5.01 29.26
CA MET A 30 -0.70 -4.12 29.86
C MET A 30 -0.44 -3.00 28.84
N MET A 31 -1.36 -2.03 28.82
CA MET A 31 -1.15 -0.72 28.18
C MET A 31 0.03 -0.02 28.86
N HIS A 32 1.26 -0.36 28.46
CA HIS A 32 2.40 0.50 28.70
C HIS A 32 2.32 1.64 27.68
N GLY A 33 1.60 2.69 28.07
CA GLY A 33 1.60 3.97 27.39
C GLY A 33 3.01 4.56 27.43
N ALA A 34 3.79 4.33 26.38
CA ALA A 34 4.92 5.19 26.06
C ALA A 34 4.32 6.50 25.52
N ALA A 35 4.34 7.53 26.35
CA ALA A 35 4.03 8.89 25.94
C ALA A 35 4.98 9.27 24.79
N ILE A 36 4.44 9.37 23.57
CA ILE A 36 5.17 9.94 22.44
C ILE A 36 5.31 11.44 22.73
N PRO A 37 6.53 12.00 22.78
CA PRO A 37 6.72 13.44 22.82
C PRO A 37 6.20 14.01 21.50
N VAL A 38 5.04 14.66 21.55
CA VAL A 38 4.55 15.52 20.47
C VAL A 38 5.53 16.67 20.31
N SER A 39 6.35 16.63 19.25
CA SER A 39 7.17 17.77 18.87
C SER A 39 6.25 18.96 18.55
N PRO A 40 6.47 20.13 19.18
CA PRO A 40 5.66 21.30 18.89
C PRO A 40 5.86 21.72 17.43
N VAL A 41 4.74 21.86 16.73
CA VAL A 41 4.68 22.47 15.41
C VAL A 41 5.20 23.90 15.55
N ALA A 42 6.33 24.20 14.90
CA ALA A 42 6.86 25.55 14.84
C ALA A 42 5.94 26.38 13.94
N ALA A 43 4.93 27.01 14.55
CA ALA A 43 4.17 28.08 13.93
C ALA A 43 5.11 29.27 13.75
N ASN A 44 5.72 29.38 12.56
CA ASN A 44 6.47 30.57 12.16
C ASN A 44 5.47 31.69 11.84
N ILE A 45 4.87 32.27 12.90
CA ILE A 45 4.10 33.50 12.81
C ILE A 45 5.12 34.64 12.86
N GLY A 46 5.71 34.93 11.70
CA GLY A 46 6.57 36.07 11.48
C GLY A 46 5.75 37.36 11.43
N SER A 47 5.48 37.92 12.61
CA SER A 47 4.94 39.24 12.83
C SER A 47 5.87 40.35 12.31
N HIS A 48 5.32 41.14 11.39
CA HIS A 48 5.40 42.60 11.27
C HIS A 48 6.73 43.29 11.66
N ASN A 49 7.50 43.72 10.64
CA ASN A 49 8.37 44.87 10.76
C ASN A 49 7.83 46.00 9.88
N ILE A 50 7.13 46.93 10.53
CA ILE A 50 6.75 48.23 9.97
C ILE A 50 8.01 49.09 10.12
N SER A 51 8.79 49.21 9.04
CA SER A 51 9.80 50.27 8.93
C SER A 51 9.46 51.11 7.72
N GLU A 52 8.81 52.22 8.03
CA GLU A 52 8.47 53.32 7.16
C GLU A 52 9.75 53.94 6.60
N LYS A 53 10.09 53.63 5.35
CA LYS A 53 11.01 54.46 4.57
C LYS A 53 10.53 54.54 3.13
N SER A 54 9.92 55.69 2.86
CA SER A 54 9.60 56.22 1.54
C SER A 54 10.76 56.02 0.56
N ALA A 55 10.61 55.08 -0.36
CA ALA A 55 11.33 55.02 -1.64
C ALA A 55 10.64 54.00 -2.57
N ARG A 56 9.88 54.52 -3.53
CA ARG A 56 9.41 53.93 -4.80
C ARG A 56 9.74 52.44 -5.05
N PRO A 57 8.77 51.51 -5.05
CA PRO A 57 9.04 50.13 -5.43
C PRO A 57 9.00 49.99 -6.95
N THR A 58 10.19 49.88 -7.54
CA THR A 58 10.40 49.23 -8.82
C THR A 58 9.83 47.82 -8.76
N ARG A 59 8.95 47.51 -9.72
CA ARG A 59 8.37 46.19 -10.01
C ARG A 59 9.43 45.09 -9.80
N PRO A 60 9.26 44.17 -8.83
CA PRO A 60 10.13 43.01 -8.75
C PRO A 60 9.93 42.21 -10.04
N THR A 61 11.02 42.08 -10.78
CA THR A 61 11.19 41.09 -11.84
C THR A 61 10.70 39.75 -11.34
N ALA A 62 9.87 39.08 -12.13
CA ALA A 62 9.41 37.74 -11.88
C ALA A 62 10.63 36.86 -11.55
N SER A 63 10.78 36.53 -10.27
CA SER A 63 11.78 35.58 -9.82
C SER A 63 11.37 34.24 -10.43
N SER A 64 12.09 33.85 -11.48
CA SER A 64 11.98 32.53 -12.08
C SER A 64 12.45 31.55 -11.01
N ARG A 65 11.53 31.15 -10.14
CA ARG A 65 11.76 30.12 -9.14
C ARG A 65 12.10 28.86 -9.94
N PRO A 66 13.29 28.28 -9.77
CA PRO A 66 13.58 26.99 -10.39
C PRO A 66 12.46 26.04 -10.00
N ALA A 67 11.80 25.45 -10.99
CA ALA A 67 10.85 24.38 -10.72
C ALA A 67 11.57 23.35 -9.82
N PRO A 68 10.94 22.89 -8.72
CA PRO A 68 11.55 21.86 -7.91
C PRO A 68 11.94 20.71 -8.84
N PRO A 69 13.15 20.12 -8.68
CA PRO A 69 13.58 19.02 -9.52
C PRO A 69 12.49 17.97 -9.48
N VAL A 70 11.96 17.62 -10.65
CA VAL A 70 11.01 16.53 -10.80
C VAL A 70 11.76 15.30 -10.32
N GLN A 71 11.50 14.91 -9.07
CA GLN A 71 12.14 13.74 -8.49
C GLN A 71 11.68 12.59 -9.36
N LYS A 72 12.61 11.98 -10.09
CA LYS A 72 12.35 10.74 -10.81
C LYS A 72 11.89 9.76 -9.74
N SER A 73 10.59 9.49 -9.73
CA SER A 73 10.00 8.65 -8.72
C SER A 73 10.48 7.25 -9.03
N ALA A 74 11.47 6.77 -8.26
CA ALA A 74 11.97 5.41 -8.38
C ALA A 74 10.83 4.39 -8.34
N VAL A 75 9.71 4.75 -7.70
CA VAL A 75 8.44 4.03 -7.72
C VAL A 75 7.90 3.86 -9.15
N ARG A 76 7.79 4.93 -9.94
CA ARG A 76 7.30 4.81 -11.34
C ARG A 76 8.29 4.11 -12.28
N ASP A 77 9.58 4.16 -11.97
CA ASP A 77 10.62 3.53 -12.79
C ASP A 77 10.82 2.04 -12.46
N LEU A 78 10.64 1.63 -11.19
CA LEU A 78 10.88 0.25 -10.73
C LEU A 78 9.61 -0.59 -10.61
N LEU A 79 8.48 -0.02 -10.14
CA LEU A 79 7.24 -0.78 -9.94
C LEU A 79 6.76 -1.56 -11.16
N PRO A 80 6.88 -1.05 -12.41
CA PRO A 80 6.49 -1.83 -13.58
C PRO A 80 7.14 -3.22 -13.64
N PHE A 81 8.28 -3.43 -12.99
CA PHE A 81 9.03 -4.68 -13.03
C PHE A 81 8.95 -5.49 -11.73
N CYS A 82 8.24 -5.02 -10.71
CA CYS A 82 8.06 -5.71 -9.43
C CYS A 82 6.96 -6.77 -9.48
N THR A 83 7.00 -7.62 -10.51
CA THR A 83 6.02 -8.68 -10.80
C THR A 83 6.74 -9.88 -11.41
N SER A 84 6.28 -11.09 -11.14
CA SER A 84 6.90 -12.31 -11.68
C SER A 84 6.58 -12.62 -13.15
N THR A 85 5.48 -12.11 -13.71
CA THR A 85 4.97 -12.50 -15.03
C THR A 85 4.91 -11.37 -16.06
N LEU A 86 4.17 -10.30 -15.75
CA LEU A 86 3.82 -9.23 -16.70
C LEU A 86 4.04 -7.86 -16.08
N PRO A 87 4.70 -6.93 -16.80
CA PRO A 87 4.91 -5.59 -16.27
C PRO A 87 3.59 -4.88 -15.95
N LEU A 88 3.57 -4.10 -14.87
CA LEU A 88 2.40 -3.31 -14.50
C LEU A 88 2.14 -2.22 -15.54
N GLY A 89 0.87 -2.06 -15.91
CA GLY A 89 0.39 -0.94 -16.70
C GLY A 89 0.43 0.38 -15.93
N GLU A 90 0.42 1.50 -16.66
CA GLU A 90 0.56 2.83 -16.04
C GLU A 90 -0.51 3.11 -14.97
N ALA A 91 -1.76 2.72 -15.21
CA ALA A 91 -2.86 2.88 -14.25
C ALA A 91 -2.63 2.08 -12.96
N GLN A 92 -2.14 0.84 -13.08
CA GLN A 92 -1.82 0.00 -11.92
C GLN A 92 -0.68 0.62 -11.11
N VAL A 93 0.35 1.14 -11.78
CA VAL A 93 1.48 1.82 -11.12
C VAL A 93 1.02 3.07 -10.38
N VAL A 94 0.10 3.86 -10.96
CA VAL A 94 -0.48 5.03 -10.28
C VAL A 94 -1.25 4.61 -9.03
N ASN A 95 -2.20 3.68 -9.16
CA ASN A 95 -2.99 3.20 -8.03
C ASN A 95 -2.11 2.61 -6.92
N LEU A 96 -1.07 1.86 -7.30
CA LEU A 96 -0.13 1.28 -6.34
C LEU A 96 0.71 2.37 -5.66
N SER A 97 1.10 3.43 -6.37
CA SER A 97 1.81 4.57 -5.79
C SER A 97 0.94 5.47 -4.90
N ASP A 98 -0.37 5.53 -5.16
CA ASP A 98 -1.33 6.24 -4.31
C ASP A 98 -1.58 5.45 -3.00
N MET A 99 -1.55 4.12 -3.07
CA MET A 99 -1.67 3.24 -1.91
C MET A 99 -0.37 3.19 -1.08
N ALA A 100 0.78 3.23 -1.74
CA ALA A 100 2.10 3.16 -1.13
C ALA A 100 3.03 4.22 -1.75
N GLY A 101 3.37 5.23 -0.96
CA GLY A 101 4.21 6.35 -1.41
C GLY A 101 5.66 5.98 -1.73
N SER A 102 6.06 4.74 -1.44
CA SER A 102 7.42 4.24 -1.65
C SER A 102 7.46 2.74 -1.98
N LEU A 103 8.52 2.31 -2.67
CA LEU A 103 8.76 0.90 -2.98
C LEU A 103 8.88 0.02 -1.72
N LYS A 104 9.44 0.57 -0.64
CA LYS A 104 9.53 -0.13 0.65
C LYS A 104 8.14 -0.43 1.23
N GLU A 105 7.22 0.52 1.12
CA GLU A 105 5.83 0.31 1.57
C GLU A 105 5.13 -0.74 0.71
N VAL A 106 5.33 -0.73 -0.61
CA VAL A 106 4.81 -1.79 -1.51
C VAL A 106 5.30 -3.17 -1.08
N MET A 107 6.59 -3.31 -0.80
CA MET A 107 7.18 -4.57 -0.31
C MET A 107 6.53 -5.03 1.01
N LEU A 108 6.35 -4.11 1.98
CA LEU A 108 5.71 -4.45 3.25
C LEU A 108 4.25 -4.88 3.08
N ILE A 109 3.50 -4.20 2.22
CA ILE A 109 2.11 -4.56 1.89
C ILE A 109 2.07 -5.94 1.22
N ALA A 110 2.98 -6.21 0.27
CA ALA A 110 3.05 -7.49 -0.41
C ALA A 110 3.34 -8.66 0.56
N MET A 111 4.29 -8.47 1.49
CA MET A 111 4.59 -9.46 2.53
C MET A 111 3.41 -9.68 3.48
N GLN A 112 2.69 -8.61 3.82
CA GLN A 112 1.50 -8.72 4.67
C GLN A 112 0.34 -9.41 3.93
N ALA A 113 0.12 -9.09 2.65
CA ALA A 113 -0.88 -9.73 1.79
C ALA A 113 -0.65 -11.23 1.63
N ALA A 114 0.59 -11.71 1.75
CA ALA A 114 0.89 -13.15 1.75
C ALA A 114 0.35 -13.89 3.00
N MET A 115 0.04 -13.17 4.08
CA MET A 115 -0.41 -13.73 5.36
C MET A 115 -1.83 -13.29 5.75
N ASP A 116 -2.38 -12.26 5.09
CA ASP A 116 -3.62 -11.59 5.45
C ASP A 116 -4.48 -11.35 4.19
N ASP A 117 -5.58 -12.10 4.10
CA ASP A 117 -6.50 -12.07 2.96
C ASP A 117 -7.18 -10.70 2.78
N ASP A 118 -7.39 -9.93 3.85
CA ASP A 118 -7.99 -8.60 3.75
C ASP A 118 -7.02 -7.60 3.07
N VAL A 119 -5.72 -7.74 3.37
CA VAL A 119 -4.67 -6.93 2.74
C VAL A 119 -4.46 -7.36 1.29
N MET A 120 -4.55 -8.66 0.99
CA MET A 120 -4.58 -9.16 -0.39
C MET A 120 -5.77 -8.57 -1.16
N ALA A 121 -6.98 -8.64 -0.61
CA ALA A 121 -8.17 -8.08 -1.27
C ALA A 121 -8.02 -6.56 -1.53
N HIS A 122 -7.40 -5.83 -0.60
CA HIS A 122 -7.11 -4.42 -0.81
C HIS A 122 -6.11 -4.18 -1.96
N LEU A 123 -5.02 -4.95 -2.01
CA LEU A 123 -4.04 -4.89 -3.10
C LEU A 123 -4.69 -5.26 -4.45
N GLN A 124 -5.50 -6.31 -4.49
CA GLN A 124 -6.26 -6.71 -5.68
C GLN A 124 -7.22 -5.61 -6.16
N SER A 125 -7.85 -4.88 -5.23
CA SER A 125 -8.72 -3.75 -5.59
C SER A 125 -7.97 -2.61 -6.27
N ALA A 126 -6.68 -2.43 -5.96
CA ALA A 126 -5.84 -1.38 -6.52
C ALA A 126 -5.26 -1.74 -7.90
N VAL A 127 -4.78 -2.98 -8.06
CA VAL A 127 -4.02 -3.39 -9.26
C VAL A 127 -4.63 -4.53 -10.07
N GLY A 128 -5.67 -5.20 -9.57
CA GLY A 128 -6.25 -6.41 -10.15
C GLY A 128 -5.62 -7.69 -9.57
N GLU A 129 -6.39 -8.79 -9.67
CA GLU A 129 -6.06 -10.09 -9.07
C GLU A 129 -4.69 -10.63 -9.52
N GLU A 130 -4.50 -10.78 -10.84
CA GLU A 130 -3.26 -11.32 -11.42
C GLU A 130 -2.03 -10.47 -11.06
N ALA A 131 -2.16 -9.14 -11.09
CA ALA A 131 -1.06 -8.24 -10.75
C ALA A 131 -0.72 -8.29 -9.26
N ALA A 132 -1.72 -8.38 -8.38
CA ALA A 132 -1.52 -8.51 -6.95
C ALA A 132 -0.76 -9.79 -6.60
N GLU A 133 -1.18 -10.94 -7.17
CA GLU A 133 -0.47 -12.21 -7.00
C GLU A 133 0.97 -12.13 -7.52
N GLY A 134 1.18 -11.51 -8.69
CA GLY A 134 2.51 -11.32 -9.26
C GLY A 134 3.44 -10.49 -8.38
N ILE A 135 2.92 -9.43 -7.75
CA ILE A 135 3.65 -8.58 -6.80
C ILE A 135 3.99 -9.37 -5.52
N VAL A 136 3.01 -10.07 -4.94
CA VAL A 136 3.21 -10.88 -3.72
C VAL A 136 4.25 -11.96 -3.97
N ASN A 137 4.11 -12.73 -5.04
CA ASN A 137 5.07 -13.78 -5.39
C ASN A 137 6.49 -13.21 -5.58
N PHE A 138 6.63 -12.08 -6.29
CA PHE A 138 7.92 -11.43 -6.51
C PHE A 138 8.64 -11.10 -5.19
N PHE A 139 7.94 -10.49 -4.22
CA PHE A 139 8.55 -10.12 -2.95
C PHE A 139 8.65 -11.29 -1.94
N SER A 140 7.75 -12.27 -2.00
CA SER A 140 7.83 -13.46 -1.14
C SER A 140 9.00 -14.37 -1.51
N ASP A 141 9.29 -14.53 -2.80
CA ASP A 141 10.40 -15.36 -3.27
C ASP A 141 11.77 -14.74 -2.94
N GLU A 142 11.88 -13.41 -3.05
CA GLU A 142 13.13 -12.68 -2.77
C GLU A 142 13.46 -12.56 -1.26
N PHE A 143 12.45 -12.65 -0.39
CA PHE A 143 12.61 -12.41 1.06
C PHE A 143 12.20 -13.59 1.95
N GLN A 144 12.36 -14.84 1.47
CA GLN A 144 12.20 -16.02 2.33
C GLN A 144 13.10 -15.90 3.58
N ILE A 145 12.49 -15.79 4.77
CA ILE A 145 13.15 -15.83 6.08
C ILE A 145 13.05 -17.26 6.64
#